data_AF-A0A6L3MK00-F1
#
_entry.id   AF-A0A6L3MK00-F1
#
_cell.length_a   1.000
_cell.length_b   1.000
_cell.length_c   1.000
_cell.angle_alpha   90.00
_cell.angle_beta   90.00
_cell.angle_gamma   90.00
#
_symmetry.space_group_name_H-M   'P 1'
#
loop_
_entity.id
_entity.type
_entity.pdbx_description
1 polymer ?
#
loop_
_entity_poly.entity_id
_entity_poly.type
_entity_poly.pdbx_seq_one_letter_code
_entity_poly.pdbx_strand_id
1 'polypeptide(L)'
;QARAPGAADTRRAADEYRVATSGRQEMARIRLLARTGRSADAARRIVALFPNGAPSGALGAEYYQIVANGPGGPDAAIAALRRAVAADPDDADAALGLAKLLNQRSATRAEANRLAWALARRPDTDRTEAMAVWRRVLQSADTDPAYLDSMRAYLALVPDDTEFRDKVASMEQQRDAQRRLERDPNYIAQQRGLQALARGDLAAADPLLAQAARTRAGDADALGGLGLLRLREGRHDDARALFARAASLAPDQRGKWDSLARTAQFWGLLAQGRAAG
;
A
#
# COMPACT_ATOMS: atom_id res chain seq x y z
N GLN A 1 -21.15 35.10 5.90
CA GLN A 1 -22.36 34.63 5.19
C GLN A 1 -22.87 33.40 5.91
N ALA A 2 -23.96 33.53 6.66
CA ALA A 2 -24.58 32.41 7.38
C ALA A 2 -25.32 31.52 6.36
N ARG A 3 -24.92 30.25 6.24
CA ARG A 3 -25.72 29.25 5.52
C ARG A 3 -27.03 29.06 6.29
N ALA A 4 -28.16 29.35 5.66
CA ALA A 4 -29.48 29.15 6.25
C ALA A 4 -29.72 27.64 6.48
N PRO A 5 -29.86 27.17 7.74
CA PRO A 5 -30.05 25.75 8.06
C PRO A 5 -31.28 25.16 7.36
N GLY A 6 -32.35 25.96 7.22
CA GLY A 6 -33.61 25.53 6.65
C GLY A 6 -33.59 25.12 5.18
N ALA A 7 -32.57 25.48 4.39
CA ALA A 7 -32.48 25.14 2.97
C ALA A 7 -31.96 23.71 2.72
N ALA A 8 -31.15 23.14 3.63
CA ALA A 8 -30.75 21.74 3.55
C ALA A 8 -31.89 20.82 4.02
N ASP A 9 -32.55 21.21 5.11
CA ASP A 9 -33.66 20.43 5.69
C ASP A 9 -34.90 20.41 4.79
N THR A 10 -35.24 21.51 4.12
CA THR A 10 -36.35 21.53 3.12
C THR A 10 -36.05 20.70 1.88
N ARG A 11 -34.79 20.61 1.45
CA ARG A 11 -34.38 19.76 0.31
C ARG A 11 -34.40 18.28 0.68
N ARG A 12 -33.94 17.91 1.89
CA ARG A 12 -34.06 16.55 2.44
C ARG A 12 -35.52 16.11 2.53
N ALA A 13 -36.38 16.96 3.08
CA ALA A 13 -37.83 16.69 3.18
C ALA A 13 -38.49 16.51 1.80
N ALA A 14 -38.05 17.24 0.77
CA ALA A 14 -38.59 17.11 -0.59
C ALA A 14 -38.17 15.79 -1.29
N ASP A 15 -36.95 15.31 -1.05
CA ASP A 15 -36.48 14.04 -1.59
C ASP A 15 -37.09 12.84 -0.80
N GLU A 16 -37.23 12.95 0.52
CA GLU A 16 -37.99 11.99 1.35
C GLU A 16 -39.47 11.90 0.94
N TYR A 17 -40.12 13.04 0.66
CA TYR A 17 -41.50 13.12 0.19
C TYR A 17 -41.70 12.49 -1.20
N ARG A 18 -40.74 12.67 -2.12
CA ARG A 18 -40.75 12.04 -3.46
C ARG A 18 -40.54 10.52 -3.39
N VAL A 19 -39.75 10.06 -2.41
CA VAL A 19 -39.56 8.62 -2.13
C VAL A 19 -40.80 7.97 -1.51
N ALA A 20 -41.50 8.67 -0.62
CA ALA A 20 -42.63 8.15 0.13
C ALA A 20 -43.87 7.80 -0.73
N THR A 21 -44.09 8.51 -1.85
CA THR A 21 -45.30 8.37 -2.69
C THR A 21 -45.06 7.56 -3.97
N SER A 22 -44.04 7.88 -4.77
CA SER A 22 -43.70 7.17 -6.03
C SER A 22 -42.32 6.52 -6.04
N GLY A 23 -41.39 6.96 -5.18
CA GLY A 23 -40.01 6.46 -5.23
C GLY A 23 -39.79 5.05 -4.67
N ARG A 24 -40.70 4.48 -3.86
CA ARG A 24 -40.60 3.05 -3.47
C ARG A 24 -40.72 2.11 -4.67
N GLN A 25 -41.68 2.37 -5.58
CA GLN A 25 -41.84 1.56 -6.79
C GLN A 25 -40.67 1.79 -7.76
N GLU A 26 -40.19 3.03 -7.91
CA GLU A 26 -39.04 3.31 -8.75
C GLU A 26 -37.75 2.68 -8.20
N MET A 27 -37.54 2.71 -6.88
CA MET A 27 -36.42 2.00 -6.25
C MET A 27 -36.47 0.49 -6.48
N ALA A 28 -37.66 -0.13 -6.41
CA ALA A 28 -37.80 -1.55 -6.74
C ALA A 28 -37.39 -1.85 -8.19
N ARG A 29 -37.74 -0.98 -9.15
CA ARG A 29 -37.32 -1.08 -10.56
C ARG A 29 -35.83 -0.88 -10.73
N ILE A 30 -35.24 0.12 -10.06
CA ILE A 30 -33.80 0.38 -10.07
C ILE A 30 -33.03 -0.85 -9.54
N ARG A 31 -33.47 -1.43 -8.42
CA ARG A 31 -32.89 -2.65 -7.86
C ARG A 31 -32.96 -3.82 -8.82
N LEU A 32 -34.09 -4.00 -9.52
CA LEU A 32 -34.23 -5.04 -10.54
C LEU A 32 -33.24 -4.83 -11.69
N LEU A 33 -33.10 -3.59 -12.19
CA LEU A 33 -32.12 -3.26 -13.22
C LEU A 33 -30.69 -3.55 -12.76
N ALA A 34 -30.33 -3.16 -11.54
CA ALA A 34 -29.01 -3.45 -10.98
C ALA A 34 -28.74 -4.96 -10.89
N ARG A 35 -29.72 -5.75 -10.43
CA ARG A 35 -29.59 -7.21 -10.29
C ARG A 35 -29.54 -7.96 -11.61
N THR A 36 -30.16 -7.43 -12.66
CA THR A 36 -30.21 -8.03 -14.01
C THR A 36 -29.03 -7.59 -14.90
N GLY A 37 -28.01 -6.96 -14.31
CA GLY A 37 -26.81 -6.49 -15.03
C GLY A 37 -27.03 -5.22 -15.87
N ARG A 38 -28.20 -4.59 -15.78
CA ARG A 38 -28.54 -3.32 -16.44
C ARG A 38 -28.03 -2.13 -15.63
N SER A 39 -26.77 -2.18 -15.20
CA SER A 39 -26.19 -1.23 -14.25
C SER A 39 -26.17 0.21 -14.75
N ALA A 40 -26.03 0.43 -16.07
CA ALA A 40 -26.12 1.76 -16.66
C ALA A 40 -27.52 2.39 -16.53
N ASP A 41 -28.57 1.60 -16.68
CA ASP A 41 -29.94 2.09 -16.51
C ASP A 41 -30.27 2.33 -15.05
N ALA A 42 -29.82 1.42 -14.17
CA ALA A 42 -29.97 1.59 -12.72
C ALA A 42 -29.28 2.88 -12.24
N ALA A 43 -28.04 3.12 -12.64
CA ALA A 43 -27.28 4.32 -12.29
C ALA A 43 -27.94 5.61 -12.82
N ARG A 44 -28.40 5.63 -14.08
CA ARG A 44 -29.10 6.80 -14.62
C ARG A 44 -30.39 7.10 -13.87
N ARG A 45 -31.20 6.07 -13.57
CA ARG A 45 -32.48 6.22 -12.88
C ARG A 45 -32.31 6.65 -11.44
N ILE A 46 -31.32 6.11 -10.72
CA ILE A 46 -31.12 6.50 -9.32
C ILE A 46 -30.61 7.93 -9.18
N VAL A 47 -29.75 8.39 -10.10
CA VAL A 47 -29.33 9.81 -10.15
C VAL A 47 -30.53 10.72 -10.47
N ALA A 48 -31.42 10.31 -11.38
CA ALA A 48 -32.63 11.07 -11.70
C ALA A 48 -33.64 11.09 -10.55
N LEU A 49 -33.71 10.02 -9.74
CA LEU A 49 -34.56 9.94 -8.56
C LEU A 49 -34.09 10.89 -7.45
N PHE A 50 -32.77 11.08 -7.33
CA PHE A 50 -32.11 11.93 -6.34
C PHE A 50 -31.25 13.02 -7.01
N PRO A 51 -31.88 14.03 -7.64
CA PRO A 51 -31.16 15.05 -8.41
C PRO A 51 -30.24 15.94 -7.55
N ASN A 52 -30.47 15.99 -6.23
CA ASN A 52 -29.67 16.75 -5.28
C ASN A 52 -28.54 15.93 -4.64
N GLY A 53 -28.37 14.67 -5.05
CA GLY A 53 -27.45 13.73 -4.41
C GLY A 53 -28.14 12.76 -3.47
N ALA A 54 -27.37 11.79 -2.98
CA ALA A 54 -27.87 10.73 -2.12
C ALA A 54 -28.49 11.27 -0.82
N PRO A 55 -29.58 10.67 -0.31
CA PRO A 55 -30.01 10.89 1.07
C PRO A 55 -29.00 10.28 2.05
N SER A 56 -29.04 10.68 3.32
CA SER A 56 -28.24 10.03 4.37
C SER A 56 -28.73 8.61 4.68
N GLY A 57 -27.95 7.85 5.44
CA GLY A 57 -28.28 6.50 5.88
C GLY A 57 -28.26 5.44 4.78
N ALA A 58 -28.98 4.33 5.03
CA ALA A 58 -28.94 3.12 4.20
C ALA A 58 -29.31 3.36 2.73
N LEU A 59 -30.21 4.31 2.46
CA LEU A 59 -30.64 4.64 1.10
C LEU A 59 -29.53 5.37 0.32
N GLY A 60 -28.71 6.17 0.99
CA GLY A 60 -27.52 6.78 0.41
C GLY A 60 -26.41 5.78 0.11
N ALA A 61 -26.19 4.83 1.03
CA ALA A 61 -25.25 3.74 0.80
C ALA A 61 -25.63 2.93 -0.46
N GLU A 62 -26.92 2.60 -0.60
CA GLU A 62 -27.44 1.92 -1.79
C GLU A 62 -27.30 2.78 -3.06
N TYR A 63 -27.56 4.09 -2.97
CA TYR A 63 -27.34 5.03 -4.07
C TYR A 63 -25.93 4.94 -4.62
N TYR A 64 -24.92 5.08 -3.76
CA TYR A 64 -23.53 5.11 -4.22
C TYR A 64 -23.04 3.75 -4.72
N GLN A 65 -23.57 2.65 -4.18
CA GLN A 65 -23.27 1.31 -4.70
C GLN A 65 -23.81 1.14 -6.12
N ILE A 66 -25.03 1.60 -6.41
CA ILE A 66 -25.62 1.51 -7.74
C ILE A 66 -24.86 2.42 -8.73
N VAL A 67 -24.47 3.63 -8.30
CA VAL A 67 -23.65 4.53 -9.11
C VAL A 67 -22.27 3.91 -9.40
N ALA A 68 -21.63 3.30 -8.40
CA ALA A 68 -20.32 2.67 -8.54
C ALA A 68 -20.32 1.49 -9.52
N ASN A 69 -21.45 0.81 -9.68
CA ASN A 69 -21.63 -0.30 -10.62
C ASN A 69 -22.01 0.16 -12.04
N GLY A 70 -22.30 1.45 -12.23
CA GLY A 70 -22.67 2.03 -13.51
C GLY A 70 -21.47 2.45 -14.38
N PRO A 71 -21.74 3.13 -15.51
CA PRO A 71 -20.73 3.76 -16.35
C PRO A 71 -19.84 4.71 -15.54
N GLY A 72 -18.52 4.62 -15.73
CA GLY A 72 -17.54 5.35 -14.93
C GLY A 72 -17.13 4.63 -13.65
N GLY A 73 -17.80 3.53 -13.29
CA GLY A 73 -17.39 2.64 -12.22
C GLY A 73 -17.29 3.34 -10.85
N PRO A 74 -16.40 2.87 -9.96
CA PRO A 74 -16.26 3.46 -8.63
C PRO A 74 -15.76 4.91 -8.65
N ASP A 75 -15.13 5.39 -9.74
CA ASP A 75 -14.66 6.78 -9.85
C ASP A 75 -15.82 7.78 -9.86
N ALA A 76 -16.92 7.44 -10.55
CA ALA A 76 -18.12 8.27 -10.56
C ALA A 76 -18.74 8.40 -9.15
N ALA A 77 -18.81 7.28 -8.41
CA ALA A 77 -19.31 7.27 -7.05
C ALA A 77 -18.39 8.03 -6.09
N ILE A 78 -17.07 7.86 -6.19
CA ILE A 78 -16.08 8.62 -5.41
C ILE A 78 -16.22 10.12 -5.67
N ALA A 79 -16.34 10.55 -6.93
CA ALA A 79 -16.52 11.97 -7.27
C ALA A 79 -17.83 12.52 -6.68
N ALA A 80 -18.92 11.76 -6.73
CA ALA A 80 -20.19 12.15 -6.14
C ALA A 80 -20.12 12.23 -4.60
N LEU A 81 -19.48 11.26 -3.95
CA LEU A 81 -19.27 11.23 -2.50
C LEU A 81 -18.37 12.37 -2.02
N ARG A 82 -17.29 12.69 -2.74
CA ARG A 82 -16.45 13.85 -2.42
C ARG A 82 -17.25 15.16 -2.46
N ARG A 83 -18.14 15.33 -3.45
CA ARG A 83 -19.02 16.50 -3.51
C ARG A 83 -20.03 16.52 -2.36
N ALA A 84 -20.58 15.38 -1.98
CA ALA A 84 -21.50 15.28 -0.85
C ALA A 84 -20.82 15.67 0.47
N VAL A 85 -19.65 15.08 0.77
CA VAL A 85 -18.86 15.41 1.97
C VAL A 85 -18.38 16.87 1.96
N ALA A 86 -18.08 17.45 0.81
CA ALA A 86 -17.73 18.87 0.71
C ALA A 86 -18.95 19.81 0.93
N ALA A 87 -20.15 19.36 0.56
CA ALA A 87 -21.38 20.13 0.76
C ALA A 87 -21.84 20.09 2.22
N ASP A 88 -21.79 18.89 2.83
CA ASP A 88 -22.16 18.60 4.21
C ASP A 88 -21.04 17.79 4.90
N PRO A 89 -20.06 18.48 5.52
CA PRO A 89 -18.97 17.81 6.25
C PRO A 89 -19.45 16.97 7.45
N ASP A 90 -20.69 17.20 7.91
CA ASP A 90 -21.26 16.50 9.04
C ASP A 90 -21.91 15.16 8.65
N ASP A 91 -22.11 14.90 7.34
CA ASP A 91 -22.65 13.64 6.82
C ASP A 91 -21.63 12.48 6.98
N ALA A 92 -21.69 11.83 8.15
CA ALA A 92 -20.84 10.70 8.49
C ALA A 92 -21.07 9.49 7.58
N ASP A 93 -22.29 9.28 7.07
CA ASP A 93 -22.61 8.15 6.19
C ASP A 93 -21.94 8.30 4.81
N ALA A 94 -22.01 9.51 4.24
CA ALA A 94 -21.29 9.83 3.00
C ALA A 94 -19.77 9.70 3.22
N ALA A 95 -19.24 10.19 4.34
CA ALA A 95 -17.83 10.04 4.66
C ALA A 95 -17.41 8.57 4.81
N LEU A 96 -18.21 7.72 5.48
CA LEU A 96 -17.97 6.28 5.60
C LEU A 96 -18.02 5.59 4.24
N GLY A 97 -19.00 5.91 3.40
CA GLY A 97 -19.12 5.41 2.03
C GLY A 97 -17.91 5.76 1.17
N LEU A 98 -17.44 7.01 1.27
CA LEU A 98 -16.24 7.48 0.60
C LEU A 98 -15.00 6.71 1.03
N ALA A 99 -14.79 6.54 2.35
CA ALA A 99 -13.65 5.78 2.87
C ALA A 99 -13.65 4.32 2.37
N LYS A 100 -14.81 3.66 2.36
CA LYS A 100 -14.98 2.29 1.86
C LYS A 100 -14.58 2.16 0.38
N LEU A 101 -15.01 3.09 -0.48
CA LEU A 101 -14.67 3.08 -1.91
C LEU A 101 -13.19 3.43 -2.15
N LEU A 102 -12.68 4.47 -1.49
CA LEU A 102 -11.27 4.88 -1.62
C LEU A 102 -10.30 3.76 -1.19
N ASN A 103 -10.69 2.91 -0.24
CA ASN A 103 -9.85 1.81 0.21
C ASN A 103 -9.63 0.70 -0.84
N GLN A 104 -10.53 0.58 -1.82
CA GLN A 104 -10.47 -0.48 -2.84
C GLN A 104 -9.22 -0.38 -3.73
N ARG A 105 -8.58 0.79 -3.80
CA ARG A 105 -7.38 1.03 -4.61
C ARG A 105 -6.26 1.57 -3.74
N SER A 106 -5.03 1.09 -3.96
CA SER A 106 -3.85 1.56 -3.23
C SER A 106 -3.63 3.06 -3.37
N ALA A 107 -3.81 3.60 -4.58
CA ALA A 107 -3.61 5.03 -4.89
C ALA A 107 -4.49 5.99 -4.07
N THR A 108 -5.66 5.55 -3.62
CA THR A 108 -6.63 6.36 -2.87
C THR A 108 -6.71 5.99 -1.39
N ARG A 109 -6.04 4.92 -0.96
CA ARG A 109 -6.14 4.38 0.41
C ARG A 109 -5.64 5.34 1.49
N ALA A 110 -4.66 6.19 1.18
CA ALA A 110 -4.16 7.18 2.14
C ALA A 110 -5.24 8.23 2.49
N GLU A 111 -6.14 8.55 1.56
CA GLU A 111 -7.31 9.39 1.82
C GLU A 111 -8.36 8.64 2.62
N ALA A 112 -8.62 7.37 2.30
CA ALA A 112 -9.51 6.50 3.07
C ALA A 112 -9.09 6.42 4.55
N ASN A 113 -7.79 6.26 4.82
CA ASN A 113 -7.24 6.19 6.17
C ASN A 113 -7.45 7.48 6.96
N ARG A 114 -7.17 8.64 6.34
CA ARG A 114 -7.42 9.95 6.98
C ARG A 114 -8.89 10.14 7.33
N LEU A 115 -9.78 9.74 6.43
CA LEU A 115 -11.22 9.87 6.63
C LEU A 115 -11.72 8.93 7.73
N ALA A 116 -11.32 7.65 7.69
CA ALA A 116 -11.70 6.66 8.70
C ALA A 116 -11.15 7.02 10.10
N TRP A 117 -9.92 7.51 10.19
CA TRP A 117 -9.34 8.02 11.43
C TRP A 117 -10.14 9.20 12.02
N ALA A 118 -10.55 10.15 11.17
CA ALA A 118 -11.35 11.29 11.60
C ALA A 118 -12.74 10.83 12.11
N LEU A 119 -13.40 9.95 11.37
CA LEU A 119 -14.72 9.40 11.72
C LEU A 119 -14.69 8.60 13.03
N ALA A 120 -13.65 7.80 13.25
CA ALA A 120 -13.48 7.02 14.48
C ALA A 120 -13.38 7.88 15.75
N ARG A 121 -13.05 9.18 15.61
CA ARG A 121 -12.89 10.14 16.70
C ARG A 121 -14.04 11.13 16.83
N ARG A 122 -15.03 11.05 15.92
CA ARG A 122 -16.19 11.94 15.92
C ARG A 122 -17.26 11.47 16.92
N PRO A 123 -17.86 12.36 17.72
CA PRO A 123 -18.89 11.98 18.71
C PRO A 123 -20.22 11.55 18.09
N ASP A 124 -20.51 12.05 16.89
CA ASP A 124 -21.79 11.93 16.18
C ASP A 124 -21.82 10.79 15.15
N THR A 125 -20.75 9.99 15.07
CA THR A 125 -20.63 8.84 14.16
C THR A 125 -20.86 7.54 14.92
N ASP A 126 -21.44 6.52 14.28
CA ASP A 126 -21.38 5.15 14.80
C ASP A 126 -19.91 4.72 14.88
N ARG A 127 -19.36 4.81 16.09
CA ARG A 127 -17.96 4.49 16.38
C ARG A 127 -17.63 3.05 15.99
N THR A 128 -18.57 2.11 16.15
CA THR A 128 -18.35 0.70 15.81
C THR A 128 -18.12 0.56 14.32
N GLU A 129 -18.98 1.18 13.51
CA GLU A 129 -18.83 1.14 12.05
C GLU A 129 -17.57 1.88 11.59
N ALA A 130 -17.29 3.07 12.14
CA ALA A 130 -16.10 3.84 11.79
C ALA A 130 -14.80 3.07 12.12
N MET A 131 -14.73 2.43 13.29
CA MET A 131 -13.60 1.58 13.66
C MET A 131 -13.47 0.36 12.76
N ALA A 132 -14.59 -0.26 12.34
CA ALA A 132 -14.57 -1.38 11.41
C ALA A 132 -14.07 -0.97 10.00
N VAL A 133 -14.45 0.22 9.52
CA VAL A 133 -13.91 0.78 8.27
C VAL A 133 -12.41 1.07 8.41
N TRP A 134 -11.98 1.69 9.51
CA TRP A 134 -10.57 2.00 9.72
C TRP A 134 -9.71 0.74 9.82
N ARG A 135 -10.18 -0.28 10.56
CA ARG A 135 -9.56 -1.61 10.59
C ARG A 135 -9.37 -2.16 9.17
N ARG A 136 -10.42 -2.15 8.34
CA ARG A 136 -10.36 -2.68 6.97
C ARG A 136 -9.36 -1.91 6.09
N VAL A 137 -9.26 -0.60 6.28
CA VAL A 137 -8.25 0.23 5.59
C VAL A 137 -6.84 -0.23 5.95
N LEU A 138 -6.57 -0.40 7.24
CA LEU A 138 -5.26 -0.85 7.72
C LEU A 138 -4.94 -2.28 7.31
N GLN A 139 -5.93 -3.19 7.29
CA GLN A 139 -5.76 -4.54 6.76
C GLN A 139 -5.43 -4.53 5.27
N SER A 140 -6.06 -3.65 4.50
CA SER A 140 -5.80 -3.50 3.05
C SER A 140 -4.44 -2.85 2.75
N ALA A 141 -3.90 -2.07 3.68
CA ALA A 141 -2.52 -1.56 3.62
C ALA A 141 -1.48 -2.65 3.92
N ASP A 142 -1.89 -3.73 4.59
CA ASP A 142 -1.07 -4.86 4.99
C ASP A 142 0.23 -4.45 5.71
N THR A 143 1.40 -4.62 5.09
CA THR A 143 2.72 -4.36 5.67
C THR A 143 3.36 -3.08 5.12
N ASP A 144 2.57 -2.21 4.49
CA ASP A 144 3.05 -0.91 4.00
C ASP A 144 3.54 -0.02 5.17
N PRO A 145 4.85 0.31 5.22
CA PRO A 145 5.41 1.12 6.29
C PRO A 145 4.77 2.50 6.46
N ALA A 146 4.15 3.05 5.41
CA ALA A 146 3.45 4.33 5.46
C ALA A 146 2.25 4.34 6.42
N TYR A 147 1.73 3.16 6.78
CA TYR A 147 0.57 3.00 7.66
C TYR A 147 0.95 2.63 9.10
N LEU A 148 2.23 2.44 9.41
CA LEU A 148 2.68 2.00 10.74
C LEU A 148 2.18 2.93 11.87
N ASP A 149 2.24 4.25 11.67
CA ASP A 149 1.74 5.21 12.66
C ASP A 149 0.21 5.17 12.80
N SER A 150 -0.51 4.88 11.71
CA SER A 150 -1.97 4.71 11.77
C SER A 150 -2.36 3.40 12.47
N MET A 151 -1.59 2.33 12.28
CA MET A 151 -1.78 1.08 13.02
C MET A 151 -1.53 1.25 14.52
N ARG A 152 -0.50 2.01 14.92
CA ARG A 152 -0.28 2.39 16.32
C ARG A 152 -1.43 3.19 16.89
N ALA A 153 -1.91 4.19 16.15
CA ALA A 153 -3.04 5.01 16.57
C ALA A 153 -4.32 4.17 16.72
N TYR A 154 -4.54 3.18 15.85
CA TYR A 154 -5.64 2.23 15.98
C TYR A 154 -5.49 1.34 17.22
N LEU A 155 -4.30 0.78 17.47
CA LEU A 155 -4.01 -0.04 18.65
C LEU A 155 -4.15 0.73 19.97
N ALA A 156 -3.90 2.04 19.97
CA ALA A 156 -4.15 2.88 21.14
C ALA A 156 -5.65 2.93 21.53
N LEU A 157 -6.56 2.66 20.58
CA LEU A 157 -7.99 2.56 20.80
C LEU A 157 -8.50 1.13 20.96
N VAL A 158 -7.77 0.14 20.39
CA VAL A 158 -8.12 -1.29 20.42
C VAL A 158 -6.89 -2.09 20.87
N PRO A 159 -6.50 -2.00 22.15
CA PRO A 159 -5.25 -2.60 22.63
C PRO A 159 -5.26 -4.13 22.60
N ASP A 160 -6.44 -4.75 22.63
CA ASP A 160 -6.63 -6.21 22.66
C ASP A 160 -6.52 -6.88 21.28
N ASP A 161 -6.34 -6.10 20.22
CA ASP A 161 -6.24 -6.56 18.85
C ASP A 161 -4.90 -7.28 18.56
N THR A 162 -4.87 -8.59 18.80
CA THR A 162 -3.65 -9.41 18.65
C THR A 162 -3.08 -9.37 17.24
N GLU A 163 -3.93 -9.44 16.21
CA GLU A 163 -3.52 -9.37 14.80
C GLU A 163 -2.70 -8.11 14.51
N PHE A 164 -3.20 -6.94 14.91
CA PHE A 164 -2.47 -5.69 14.71
C PHE A 164 -1.27 -5.54 15.63
N ARG A 165 -1.35 -6.04 16.86
CA ARG A 165 -0.23 -5.98 17.80
C ARG A 165 0.98 -6.74 17.27
N ASP A 166 0.76 -7.96 16.79
CA ASP A 166 1.82 -8.80 16.23
C ASP A 166 2.36 -8.20 14.93
N LYS A 167 1.48 -7.64 14.09
CA LYS A 167 1.88 -6.97 12.86
C LYS A 167 2.75 -5.74 13.12
N VAL A 168 2.32 -4.85 14.02
CA VAL A 168 3.08 -3.66 14.41
C VAL A 168 4.43 -4.05 15.02
N ALA A 169 4.46 -5.04 15.92
CA ALA A 169 5.70 -5.52 16.51
C ALA A 169 6.70 -6.04 15.46
N SER A 170 6.21 -6.83 14.49
CA SER A 170 7.02 -7.34 13.37
C SER A 170 7.58 -6.21 12.50
N MET A 171 6.74 -5.24 12.11
CA MET A 171 7.16 -4.09 11.32
C MET A 171 8.17 -3.21 12.07
N GLU A 172 7.99 -3.04 13.38
CA GLU A 172 8.94 -2.32 14.23
C GLU A 172 10.27 -3.05 14.34
N GLN A 173 10.26 -4.36 14.55
CA GLN A 173 11.47 -5.17 14.59
C GLN A 173 12.26 -5.09 13.28
N GLN A 174 11.58 -5.18 12.14
CA GLN A 174 12.20 -5.05 10.81
C GLN A 174 12.83 -3.66 10.63
N ARG A 175 12.08 -2.61 10.94
CA ARG A 175 12.54 -1.22 10.85
C ARG A 175 13.73 -0.97 11.78
N ASP A 176 13.72 -1.52 12.98
CA ASP A 176 14.80 -1.36 13.95
C ASP A 176 16.05 -2.15 13.53
N ALA A 177 15.87 -3.35 12.97
CA ALA A 177 16.95 -4.12 12.37
C ALA A 177 17.59 -3.37 11.20
N GLN A 178 16.77 -2.78 10.31
CA GLN A 178 17.24 -1.96 9.20
C GLN A 178 18.02 -0.74 9.69
N ARG A 179 17.52 -0.01 10.69
CA ARG A 179 18.26 1.14 11.26
C ARG A 179 19.56 0.76 11.93
N ARG A 180 19.62 -0.40 12.59
CA ARG A 180 20.89 -0.92 13.15
C ARG A 180 21.88 -1.22 12.04
N LEU A 181 21.41 -1.82 10.95
CA LEU A 181 22.24 -2.12 9.78
C LEU A 181 22.76 -0.85 9.11
N GLU A 182 21.91 0.16 8.91
CA GLU A 182 22.29 1.46 8.32
C GLU A 182 23.29 2.25 9.18
N ARG A 183 23.39 1.94 10.48
CA ARG A 183 24.36 2.53 11.40
C ARG A 183 25.64 1.70 11.56
N ASP A 184 25.68 0.48 11.04
CA ASP A 184 26.87 -0.37 11.08
C ASP A 184 27.96 0.21 10.16
N PRO A 185 29.12 0.64 10.70
CA PRO A 185 30.22 1.18 9.90
C PRO A 185 30.69 0.22 8.80
N ASN A 186 30.63 -1.09 9.04
CA ASN A 186 31.05 -2.09 8.06
C ASN A 186 30.03 -2.25 6.94
N TYR A 187 28.73 -2.14 7.24
CA TYR A 187 27.69 -2.06 6.21
C TYR A 187 27.84 -0.79 5.36
N ILE A 188 28.07 0.35 6.00
CA ILE A 188 28.30 1.62 5.29
C ILE A 188 29.54 1.50 4.39
N ALA A 189 30.63 0.91 4.89
CA ALA A 189 31.83 0.64 4.09
C ALA A 189 31.50 -0.25 2.88
N GLN A 190 30.74 -1.32 3.07
CA GLN A 190 30.28 -2.18 1.97
C GLN A 190 29.52 -1.39 0.90
N GLN A 191 28.54 -0.57 1.30
CA GLN A 191 27.75 0.24 0.36
C GLN A 191 28.63 1.23 -0.42
N ARG A 192 29.56 1.90 0.26
CA ARG A 192 30.53 2.81 -0.39
C ARG A 192 31.45 2.06 -1.37
N GLY A 193 31.90 0.86 -0.99
CA GLY A 193 32.71 0.00 -1.84
C GLY A 193 31.96 -0.45 -3.10
N LEU A 194 30.68 -0.85 -2.96
CA LEU A 194 29.83 -1.19 -4.10
C LEU A 194 29.60 0.02 -5.03
N GLN A 195 29.42 1.21 -4.48
CA GLN A 195 29.31 2.44 -5.27
C GLN A 195 30.60 2.78 -6.02
N ALA A 196 31.77 2.62 -5.38
CA ALA A 196 33.07 2.78 -6.03
C ALA A 196 33.24 1.78 -7.17
N LEU A 197 32.90 0.50 -6.92
CA LEU A 197 32.93 -0.56 -7.92
C LEU A 197 32.02 -0.26 -9.11
N ALA A 198 30.80 0.25 -8.88
CA ALA A 198 29.87 0.63 -9.93
C ALA A 198 30.40 1.77 -10.82
N ARG A 199 31.26 2.64 -10.28
CA ARG A 199 31.98 3.69 -11.03
C ARG A 199 33.26 3.18 -11.72
N GLY A 200 33.62 1.91 -11.53
CA GLY A 200 34.85 1.32 -12.05
C GLY A 200 36.11 1.65 -11.23
N ASP A 201 35.95 2.29 -10.07
CA ASP A 201 37.07 2.63 -9.18
C ASP A 201 37.42 1.43 -8.29
N LEU A 202 38.17 0.50 -8.87
CA LEU A 202 38.58 -0.74 -8.18
C LEU A 202 39.49 -0.46 -6.99
N ALA A 203 40.35 0.56 -7.09
CA ALA A 203 41.28 0.95 -6.04
C ALA A 203 40.57 1.45 -4.79
N ALA A 204 39.50 2.25 -4.94
CA ALA A 204 38.69 2.67 -3.80
C ALA A 204 37.75 1.57 -3.29
N ALA A 205 37.28 0.66 -4.17
CA ALA A 205 36.37 -0.41 -3.80
C ALA A 205 37.04 -1.52 -2.97
N ASP A 206 38.28 -1.89 -3.28
CA ASP A 206 38.98 -3.01 -2.63
C ASP A 206 39.05 -2.95 -1.11
N PRO A 207 39.63 -1.91 -0.49
CA PRO A 207 39.78 -1.88 0.96
C PRO A 207 38.43 -1.92 1.68
N LEU A 208 37.40 -1.29 1.09
CA LEU A 208 36.05 -1.22 1.65
C LEU A 208 35.33 -2.57 1.60
N LEU A 209 35.33 -3.23 0.44
CA LEU A 209 34.66 -4.52 0.24
C LEU A 209 35.41 -5.66 0.94
N ALA A 210 36.74 -5.61 0.95
CA ALA A 210 37.56 -6.57 1.69
C ALA A 210 37.34 -6.46 3.20
N GLN A 211 37.29 -5.24 3.75
CA GLN A 211 36.93 -5.03 5.15
C GLN A 211 35.54 -5.57 5.45
N ALA A 212 34.53 -5.18 4.67
CA ALA A 212 33.15 -5.62 4.88
C ALA A 212 33.04 -7.16 4.89
N ALA A 213 33.62 -7.85 3.91
CA ALA A 213 33.63 -9.30 3.83
C ALA A 213 34.36 -9.97 5.00
N ARG A 214 35.41 -9.36 5.55
CA ARG A 214 36.11 -9.86 6.76
C ARG A 214 35.25 -9.70 8.01
N THR A 215 34.68 -8.51 8.23
CA THR A 215 33.92 -8.21 9.44
C THR A 215 32.52 -8.82 9.45
N ARG A 216 31.97 -9.08 8.26
CA ARG A 216 30.63 -9.65 8.05
C ARG A 216 30.74 -10.98 7.28
N ALA A 217 31.63 -11.86 7.72
CA ALA A 217 31.92 -13.11 7.02
C ALA A 217 30.73 -14.09 6.94
N GLY A 218 29.71 -13.92 7.79
CA GLY A 218 28.44 -14.64 7.76
C GLY A 218 27.35 -13.97 6.91
N ASP A 219 27.65 -12.85 6.27
CA ASP A 219 26.72 -12.13 5.39
C ASP A 219 27.02 -12.43 3.92
N ALA A 220 26.06 -13.06 3.25
CA ALA A 220 26.15 -13.41 1.84
C ALA A 220 26.37 -12.18 0.94
N ASP A 221 25.76 -11.03 1.24
CA ASP A 221 25.91 -9.83 0.41
C ASP A 221 27.29 -9.19 0.57
N ALA A 222 27.91 -9.28 1.76
CA ALA A 222 29.28 -8.80 1.99
C ALA A 222 30.30 -9.63 1.20
N LEU A 223 30.18 -10.96 1.25
CA LEU A 223 31.00 -11.87 0.43
C LEU A 223 30.74 -11.67 -1.07
N GLY A 224 29.47 -11.51 -1.45
CA GLY A 224 29.07 -11.25 -2.83
C GLY A 224 29.64 -9.95 -3.38
N GLY A 225 29.66 -8.88 -2.59
CA GLY A 225 30.28 -7.61 -2.97
C GLY A 225 31.78 -7.76 -3.28
N LEU A 226 32.53 -8.46 -2.42
CA LEU A 226 33.92 -8.79 -2.68
C LEU A 226 34.08 -9.67 -3.93
N GLY A 227 33.19 -10.64 -4.13
CA GLY A 227 33.17 -11.49 -5.32
C GLY A 227 32.97 -10.70 -6.62
N LEU A 228 32.09 -9.69 -6.61
CA LEU A 228 31.89 -8.78 -7.74
C LEU A 228 33.14 -7.97 -8.05
N LEU A 229 33.85 -7.50 -7.02
CA LEU A 229 35.15 -6.84 -7.20
C LEU A 229 36.16 -7.79 -7.83
N ARG A 230 36.30 -9.02 -7.32
CA ARG A 230 37.26 -10.01 -7.86
C ARG A 230 36.95 -10.36 -9.30
N LEU A 231 35.68 -10.44 -9.64
CA LEU A 231 35.24 -10.63 -11.02
C LEU A 231 35.68 -9.46 -11.91
N ARG A 232 35.55 -8.21 -11.45
CA ARG A 232 35.99 -7.01 -12.19
C ARG A 232 37.49 -6.91 -12.34
N GLU A 233 38.25 -7.42 -11.39
CA GLU A 233 39.72 -7.52 -11.44
C GLU A 233 40.23 -8.66 -12.34
N GLY A 234 39.34 -9.49 -12.90
CA GLY A 234 39.73 -10.68 -13.66
C GLY A 234 40.17 -11.87 -12.79
N ARG A 235 39.96 -11.79 -11.47
CA ARG A 235 40.24 -12.86 -10.51
C ARG A 235 39.04 -13.80 -10.40
N HIS A 236 38.81 -14.54 -11.49
CA HIS A 236 37.63 -15.36 -11.71
C HIS A 236 37.47 -16.49 -10.67
N ASP A 237 38.57 -17.16 -10.29
CA ASP A 237 38.52 -18.26 -9.32
C ASP A 237 38.15 -17.77 -7.91
N ASP A 238 38.74 -16.65 -7.47
CA ASP A 238 38.40 -16.01 -6.21
C ASP A 238 36.92 -15.58 -6.19
N ALA A 239 36.46 -14.97 -7.27
CA ALA A 239 35.06 -14.56 -7.41
C ALA A 239 34.12 -15.75 -7.29
N ARG A 240 34.42 -16.86 -7.99
CA ARG A 240 33.64 -18.09 -7.94
C ARG A 240 33.55 -18.66 -6.54
N ALA A 241 34.67 -18.71 -5.80
CA ALA A 241 34.71 -19.21 -4.44
C ALA A 241 33.88 -18.34 -3.48
N LEU A 242 33.94 -17.02 -3.64
CA LEU A 242 33.14 -16.08 -2.83
C LEU A 242 31.64 -16.22 -3.09
N PHE A 243 31.23 -16.34 -4.36
CA PHE A 243 29.82 -16.57 -4.70
C PHE A 243 29.31 -17.91 -4.21
N ALA A 244 30.11 -18.98 -4.28
CA ALA A 244 29.73 -20.29 -3.73
C ALA A 244 29.50 -20.23 -2.20
N ARG A 245 30.31 -19.45 -1.47
CA ARG A 245 30.11 -19.21 -0.03
C ARG A 245 28.87 -18.35 0.25
N ALA A 246 28.60 -17.34 -0.58
CA ALA A 246 27.39 -16.54 -0.46
C ALA A 246 26.12 -17.39 -0.69
N ALA A 247 26.16 -18.33 -1.65
CA ALA A 247 25.10 -19.28 -1.94
C ALA A 247 24.78 -20.22 -0.78
N SER A 248 25.78 -20.62 0.00
CA SER A 248 25.59 -21.46 1.19
C SER A 248 25.07 -20.70 2.41
N LEU A 249 25.39 -19.40 2.54
CA LEU A 249 24.90 -18.55 3.62
C LEU A 249 23.46 -18.04 3.42
N ALA A 250 23.01 -17.89 2.16
CA ALA A 250 21.67 -17.40 1.84
C ALA A 250 20.92 -18.37 0.90
N PRO A 251 20.32 -19.45 1.44
CA PRO A 251 19.56 -20.43 0.65
C PRO A 251 18.47 -19.79 -0.23
N ASP A 252 17.76 -18.79 0.30
CA ASP A 252 16.69 -18.09 -0.42
C ASP A 252 17.21 -17.24 -1.60
N GLN A 253 18.48 -16.84 -1.57
CA GLN A 253 19.16 -16.11 -2.64
C GLN A 253 20.15 -16.97 -3.44
N ARG A 254 20.16 -18.30 -3.22
CA ARG A 254 21.13 -19.21 -3.84
C ARG A 254 21.22 -19.06 -5.36
N GLY A 255 20.07 -18.94 -6.04
CA GLY A 255 20.02 -18.80 -7.50
C GLY A 255 20.82 -17.61 -8.05
N LYS A 256 20.77 -16.45 -7.35
CA LYS A 256 21.56 -15.25 -7.69
C LYS A 256 23.06 -15.55 -7.62
N TRP A 257 23.48 -16.13 -6.50
CA TRP A 257 24.90 -16.41 -6.24
C TRP A 257 25.45 -17.50 -7.15
N ASP A 258 24.70 -18.58 -7.37
CA ASP A 258 25.09 -19.64 -8.30
C ASP A 258 25.21 -19.12 -9.73
N SER A 259 24.33 -18.20 -10.14
CA SER A 259 24.46 -17.56 -11.46
C SER A 259 25.75 -16.76 -11.59
N LEU A 260 26.08 -15.95 -10.58
CA LEU A 260 27.33 -15.18 -10.56
C LEU A 260 28.57 -16.08 -10.52
N ALA A 261 28.51 -17.20 -9.79
CA ALA A 261 29.57 -18.20 -9.76
C ALA A 261 29.81 -18.82 -11.14
N ARG A 262 28.74 -19.14 -11.89
CA ARG A 262 28.85 -19.62 -13.28
C ARG A 262 29.43 -18.56 -14.21
N THR A 263 29.02 -17.29 -14.06
CA THR A 263 29.61 -16.19 -14.83
C THR A 263 31.11 -16.08 -14.57
N ALA A 264 31.54 -16.15 -13.31
CA ALA A 264 32.96 -16.14 -12.96
C ALA A 264 33.71 -17.31 -13.61
N GLN A 265 33.16 -18.53 -13.52
CA GLN A 265 33.74 -19.72 -14.15
C GLN A 265 33.90 -19.56 -15.67
N PHE A 266 32.87 -19.05 -16.37
CA PHE A 266 32.92 -18.84 -17.81
C PHE A 266 34.08 -17.91 -18.22
N TRP A 267 34.21 -16.76 -17.54
CA TRP A 267 35.29 -15.81 -17.84
C TRP A 267 36.68 -16.36 -17.48
N GLY A 268 36.78 -17.16 -16.42
CA GLY A 268 38.01 -17.88 -16.06
C GLY A 268 38.48 -18.83 -17.16
N LEU A 269 37.57 -19.67 -17.68
CA LEU A 269 37.88 -20.59 -18.78
C LEU A 269 38.28 -19.85 -20.06
N LEU A 270 37.60 -18.75 -20.38
CA LEU A 270 37.94 -17.94 -21.55
C LEU A 270 39.33 -17.31 -21.44
N ALA A 271 39.70 -16.83 -20.25
CA ALA A 271 41.03 -16.26 -20.00
C ALA A 271 42.13 -17.33 -20.12
N GLN A 272 41.90 -18.54 -19.59
CA GLN A 272 42.84 -19.67 -19.71
C GLN A 272 43.02 -20.10 -21.17
N GLY A 273 41.94 -20.19 -21.94
CA GLY A 273 42.01 -20.54 -23.36
C GLY A 273 42.80 -19.54 -24.20
N ARG A 274 42.75 -18.24 -23.87
CA ARG A 274 43.56 -17.21 -24.53
C ARG A 274 45.04 -17.23 -24.14
N ALA A 275 45.38 -17.76 -22.97
CA ALA A 275 46.76 -17.87 -22.52
C ALA A 275 47.48 -19.12 -23.05
N ALA A 276 46.71 -20.12 -23.49
CA ALA A 276 47.22 -21.41 -23.96
C ALA A 276 47.35 -21.53 -25.49
N GLY A 277 46.91 -20.51 -26.25
CA GLY A 277 46.99 -20.45 -27.72
C GLY A 277 47.79 -19.24 -28.17
#